data_AF-A0A848GI91-F1
#
_entry.id   AF-A0A848GI91-F1
#
_cell.length_a   1.000
_cell.length_b   1.000
_cell.length_c   1.000
_cell.angle_alpha   90.00
_cell.angle_beta   90.00
_cell.angle_gamma   90.00
#
_symmetry.space_group_name_H-M   'P 1'
#
loop_
_entity.id
_entity.type
_entity.pdbx_description
1 polymer ?
#
loop_
_entity_poly.entity_id
_entity_poly.type
_entity_poly.pdbx_seq_one_letter_code
_entity_poly.pdbx_strand_id
1 'polypeptide(L)'
;MQKIPLFQKIITCTLAGLVIGAAVLRICFTFIRAWLPIRMITIVPALLLAAAVIYAVIWSVRKTNNPATLAFWQGALRYGVAFDLATFGWEKLFHFQFVVPLSKLDLPFNSFSSQDLFWAFFSHSYPLGCMIAGCQIMGAMLLLFSRTRLAGVFVLLPVLANILLMDIFYQIGTTVVIHASIMMAGVLYFLFIEFDRLKAFFFAAKDQLPSLPISQYFKTAVRLSIIYIPLLLIAMREKPDRDPQLMGKYEVKQMTVNQQVLNPSSCEDSILTRVYFDIKNGCVFEFNTTQRRWYGIYKKKGDQLEIKWASTGKPVFTGVMSPVNPSGNIALTGVLGNDSMKMILQKTNN
;
A
#
# COMPACT_ATOMS: atom_id res chain seq x y z
N MET A 1 -15.63 -35.13 -29.59
CA MET A 1 -14.86 -33.94 -29.13
C MET A 1 -15.84 -32.88 -28.65
N GLN A 2 -15.68 -32.38 -27.42
CA GLN A 2 -16.55 -31.35 -26.85
C GLN A 2 -16.43 -30.04 -27.66
N LYS A 3 -17.55 -29.36 -27.92
CA LYS A 3 -17.59 -28.11 -28.68
C LYS A 3 -16.96 -26.98 -27.85
N ILE A 4 -15.96 -26.29 -28.39
CA ILE A 4 -15.35 -25.13 -27.71
C ILE A 4 -16.40 -24.00 -27.69
N PRO A 5 -16.80 -23.51 -26.50
CA PRO A 5 -17.82 -22.47 -26.39
C PRO A 5 -17.33 -21.15 -27.01
N LEU A 6 -18.27 -20.40 -27.60
CA LEU A 6 -18.01 -19.10 -28.24
C LEU A 6 -17.24 -18.15 -27.32
N PHE A 7 -17.71 -18.06 -26.08
CA PHE A 7 -17.12 -17.21 -25.05
C PHE A 7 -15.62 -17.52 -24.85
N GLN A 8 -15.25 -18.80 -24.80
CA GLN A 8 -13.87 -19.21 -24.63
C GLN A 8 -13.00 -18.83 -25.84
N LYS A 9 -13.53 -18.90 -27.06
CA LYS A 9 -12.80 -18.44 -28.25
C LYS A 9 -12.49 -16.95 -28.19
N ILE A 10 -13.51 -16.13 -27.91
CA ILE A 10 -13.40 -14.66 -27.88
C ILE A 10 -12.46 -14.21 -26.76
N ILE A 11 -12.65 -14.71 -25.53
CA ILE A 11 -11.86 -14.28 -24.38
C ILE A 11 -10.38 -14.67 -24.54
N THR A 12 -10.08 -15.86 -25.05
CA THR A 12 -8.69 -16.34 -25.21
C THR A 12 -7.94 -15.49 -26.23
N CYS A 13 -8.52 -15.25 -27.41
CA CYS A 13 -7.90 -14.44 -28.44
C CYS A 13 -7.75 -12.98 -28.00
N THR A 14 -8.77 -12.41 -27.36
CA THR A 14 -8.74 -11.02 -26.88
C THR A 14 -7.66 -10.83 -25.81
N LEU A 15 -7.60 -11.71 -24.81
CA LEU A 15 -6.57 -11.65 -23.77
C LEU A 15 -5.18 -11.87 -24.34
N ALA A 16 -5.00 -12.82 -25.26
CA ALA A 16 -3.71 -13.02 -25.92
C ALA A 16 -3.27 -11.77 -26.68
N GLY A 17 -4.17 -11.14 -27.43
CA GLY A 17 -3.92 -9.89 -28.14
C GLY A 17 -3.56 -8.74 -27.18
N LEU A 18 -4.29 -8.60 -26.07
CA LEU A 18 -4.02 -7.58 -25.05
C LEU A 18 -2.66 -7.79 -24.38
N VAL A 19 -2.34 -9.01 -23.94
CA VAL A 19 -1.09 -9.32 -23.26
C VAL A 19 0.11 -9.13 -24.19
N ILE A 20 0.04 -9.66 -25.41
CA ILE A 20 1.12 -9.51 -26.40
C ILE A 20 1.25 -8.04 -26.80
N GLY A 21 0.14 -7.36 -27.06
CA GLY A 21 0.12 -5.94 -27.38
C GLY A 21 0.73 -5.07 -26.27
N ALA A 22 0.40 -5.35 -25.01
CA ALA A 22 0.95 -4.66 -23.85
C ALA A 22 2.47 -4.89 -23.71
N ALA A 23 2.94 -6.14 -23.87
CA ALA A 23 4.37 -6.46 -23.86
C ALA A 23 5.12 -5.76 -25.00
N VAL A 24 4.57 -5.76 -26.22
CA VAL A 24 5.14 -5.06 -27.38
C VAL A 24 5.17 -3.55 -27.14
N LEU A 25 4.07 -2.96 -26.65
CA LEU A 25 3.99 -1.54 -26.33
C LEU A 25 5.11 -1.14 -25.37
N ARG A 26 5.32 -1.92 -24.31
CA ARG A 26 6.37 -1.68 -23.32
C ARG A 26 7.76 -1.75 -23.94
N ILE A 27 8.08 -2.81 -24.68
CA ILE A 27 9.39 -2.97 -25.34
C ILE A 27 9.64 -1.80 -26.30
N CYS A 28 8.67 -1.45 -27.14
CA CYS A 28 8.80 -0.33 -28.06
C CYS A 28 8.96 1.00 -27.32
N PHE A 29 8.27 1.21 -26.20
CA PHE A 29 8.42 2.42 -25.41
C PHE A 29 9.82 2.52 -24.75
N THR A 30 10.39 1.39 -24.31
CA THR A 30 11.71 1.35 -23.69
C THR A 30 12.83 1.57 -24.71
N PHE A 31 12.78 0.86 -25.85
CA PHE A 31 13.91 0.83 -26.79
C PHE A 31 13.73 1.72 -28.02
N ILE A 32 12.50 1.94 -28.48
CA ILE A 32 12.21 2.56 -29.79
C ILE A 32 11.72 4.01 -29.66
N ARG A 33 11.36 4.46 -28.44
CA ARG A 33 10.88 5.83 -28.18
C ARG A 33 11.86 6.94 -28.58
N ALA A 34 13.16 6.65 -28.63
CA ALA A 34 14.16 7.61 -29.09
C ALA A 34 14.04 7.93 -30.59
N TRP A 35 13.48 7.01 -31.38
CA TRP A 35 13.41 7.11 -32.84
C TRP A 35 12.00 7.32 -33.39
N LEU A 36 10.96 6.95 -32.64
CA LEU A 36 9.57 7.05 -33.09
C LEU A 36 8.68 7.80 -32.08
N PRO A 37 7.71 8.61 -32.58
CA PRO A 37 6.75 9.28 -31.71
C PRO A 37 5.80 8.28 -31.06
N ILE A 38 5.31 8.61 -29.85
CA ILE A 38 4.43 7.76 -29.04
C ILE A 38 3.20 7.28 -29.82
N ARG A 39 2.61 8.15 -30.65
CA ARG A 39 1.43 7.80 -31.47
C ARG A 39 1.71 6.67 -32.46
N MET A 40 2.92 6.56 -32.99
CA MET A 40 3.28 5.47 -33.91
C MET A 40 3.54 4.18 -33.15
N ILE A 41 4.14 4.27 -31.97
CA ILE A 41 4.41 3.12 -31.10
C ILE A 41 3.11 2.44 -30.66
N THR A 42 2.04 3.20 -30.43
CA THR A 42 0.74 2.63 -30.01
C THR A 42 -0.06 1.97 -31.14
N ILE A 43 0.25 2.24 -32.41
CA ILE A 43 -0.45 1.65 -33.56
C ILE A 43 -0.24 0.14 -33.61
N VAL A 44 1.00 -0.33 -33.41
CA VAL A 44 1.33 -1.76 -33.54
C VAL A 44 0.56 -2.62 -32.53
N PRO A 45 0.55 -2.31 -31.21
CA PRO A 45 -0.31 -2.99 -30.24
C PRO A 45 -1.79 -2.96 -30.58
N ALA A 46 -2.29 -1.81 -31.07
CA ALA A 46 -3.71 -1.67 -31.45
C ALA A 46 -4.07 -2.58 -32.65
N LEU A 47 -3.20 -2.67 -33.65
CA LEU A 47 -3.38 -3.57 -34.80
C LEU A 47 -3.31 -5.05 -34.36
N LEU A 48 -2.40 -5.41 -33.46
CA LEU A 48 -2.32 -6.77 -32.91
C LEU A 48 -3.61 -7.16 -32.17
N LEU A 49 -4.14 -6.26 -31.34
CA LEU A 49 -5.41 -6.48 -30.66
C LEU A 49 -6.57 -6.61 -31.66
N ALA A 50 -6.66 -5.69 -32.63
CA ALA A 50 -7.70 -5.73 -33.66
C ALA A 50 -7.63 -7.04 -34.46
N ALA A 51 -6.44 -7.47 -34.88
CA ALA A 51 -6.23 -8.73 -35.58
C ALA A 51 -6.65 -9.95 -34.74
N ALA A 52 -6.33 -9.96 -33.44
CA ALA A 52 -6.73 -11.04 -32.54
C ALA A 52 -8.25 -11.12 -32.37
N VAL A 53 -8.93 -9.98 -32.23
CA VAL A 53 -10.40 -9.91 -32.13
C VAL A 53 -11.06 -10.32 -33.45
N ILE A 54 -10.58 -9.81 -34.59
CA ILE A 54 -11.07 -10.19 -35.92
C ILE A 54 -10.91 -11.69 -36.14
N TYR A 55 -9.75 -12.25 -35.79
CA TYR A 55 -9.53 -13.69 -35.86
C TYR A 55 -10.51 -14.47 -34.99
N ALA A 56 -10.80 -14.01 -33.77
CA ALA A 56 -11.77 -14.64 -32.88
C ALA A 56 -13.17 -14.68 -33.50
N VAL A 57 -13.61 -13.58 -34.12
CA VAL A 57 -14.88 -13.49 -34.84
C VAL A 57 -14.89 -14.46 -36.04
N ILE A 58 -13.86 -14.43 -36.89
CA ILE A 58 -13.75 -15.34 -38.04
C ILE A 58 -13.79 -16.81 -37.57
N TRP A 59 -13.06 -17.15 -36.51
CA TRP A 59 -13.02 -18.50 -35.96
C TRP A 59 -14.36 -18.94 -35.35
N SER A 60 -15.13 -17.99 -34.81
CA SER A 60 -16.48 -18.27 -34.33
C SER A 60 -17.47 -18.55 -35.47
N VAL A 61 -17.42 -17.76 -36.55
CA VAL A 61 -18.32 -17.88 -37.70
C VAL A 61 -18.04 -19.13 -38.52
N ARG A 62 -16.76 -19.49 -38.71
CA ARG A 62 -16.35 -20.68 -39.50
C ARG A 62 -16.78 -22.02 -38.87
N LYS A 63 -17.37 -22.03 -37.67
CA LYS A 63 -17.80 -23.24 -36.91
C LYS A 63 -16.73 -24.35 -36.79
N THR A 64 -15.46 -24.04 -37.05
CA THR A 64 -14.35 -24.99 -36.91
C THR A 64 -14.03 -25.20 -35.43
N ASN A 65 -13.81 -26.46 -35.04
CA ASN A 65 -13.57 -26.85 -33.65
C ASN A 65 -12.20 -27.52 -33.49
N ASN A 66 -11.15 -26.90 -34.04
CA ASN A 66 -9.80 -27.44 -33.95
C ASN A 66 -9.20 -27.13 -32.55
N PRO A 67 -8.91 -28.14 -31.72
CA PRO A 67 -8.30 -27.94 -30.41
C PRO A 67 -6.88 -27.35 -30.49
N ALA A 68 -6.15 -27.59 -31.58
CA ALA A 68 -4.81 -27.05 -31.78
C ALA A 68 -4.81 -25.52 -31.84
N THR A 69 -5.87 -24.91 -32.44
CA THR A 69 -6.03 -23.45 -32.50
C THR A 69 -6.20 -22.86 -31.10
N LEU A 70 -7.02 -23.49 -30.25
CA LEU A 70 -7.18 -23.04 -28.87
C LEU A 70 -5.87 -23.17 -28.08
N ALA A 71 -5.18 -24.30 -28.24
CA ALA A 71 -3.90 -24.56 -27.58
C ALA A 71 -2.83 -23.53 -27.99
N PHE A 72 -2.80 -23.12 -29.27
CA PHE A 72 -1.93 -22.07 -29.75
C PHE A 72 -2.21 -20.73 -29.05
N TRP A 73 -3.45 -20.26 -29.03
CA TRP A 73 -3.81 -18.99 -28.40
C TRP A 73 -3.59 -18.98 -26.88
N GLN A 74 -3.91 -20.10 -26.20
CA GLN A 74 -3.58 -20.27 -24.79
C GLN A 74 -2.06 -20.28 -24.56
N GLY A 75 -1.30 -20.92 -25.43
CA GLY A 75 0.16 -20.93 -25.40
C GLY A 75 0.76 -19.54 -25.59
N ALA A 76 0.24 -18.77 -26.54
CA ALA A 76 0.68 -17.40 -26.83
C ALA A 76 0.36 -16.45 -25.66
N LEU A 77 -0.85 -16.51 -25.11
CA LEU A 77 -1.23 -15.78 -23.89
C LEU A 77 -0.29 -16.12 -22.72
N ARG A 78 -0.06 -17.42 -22.49
CA ARG A 78 0.79 -17.91 -21.41
C ARG A 78 2.22 -17.44 -21.53
N TYR A 79 2.77 -17.54 -22.73
CA TYR A 79 4.12 -17.07 -23.02
C TYR A 79 4.22 -15.56 -22.84
N GLY A 80 3.24 -14.79 -23.34
CA GLY A 80 3.21 -13.34 -23.17
C GLY A 80 3.19 -12.90 -21.70
N VAL A 81 2.34 -13.51 -20.88
CA VAL A 81 2.30 -13.24 -19.42
C VAL A 81 3.63 -13.60 -18.76
N ALA A 82 4.15 -14.81 -19.03
CA ALA A 82 5.39 -15.27 -18.44
C ALA A 82 6.58 -14.39 -18.83
N PHE A 83 6.71 -14.07 -20.11
CA PHE A 83 7.78 -13.23 -20.65
C PHE A 83 7.77 -11.83 -20.04
N ASP A 84 6.60 -11.20 -19.98
CA ASP A 84 6.50 -9.83 -19.49
C ASP A 84 6.77 -9.75 -17.97
N LEU A 85 6.18 -10.64 -17.18
CA LEU A 85 6.42 -10.71 -15.73
C LEU A 85 7.87 -11.10 -15.39
N ALA A 86 8.48 -12.01 -16.15
CA ALA A 86 9.89 -12.31 -16.00
C ALA A 86 10.75 -11.08 -16.29
N THR A 87 10.41 -10.29 -17.32
CA THR A 87 11.13 -9.05 -17.63
C THR A 87 11.03 -8.05 -16.48
N PHE A 88 9.84 -7.83 -15.93
CA PHE A 88 9.64 -6.98 -14.75
C PHE A 88 10.37 -7.48 -13.50
N GLY A 89 10.50 -8.80 -13.34
CA GLY A 89 11.30 -9.40 -12.28
C GLY A 89 12.79 -9.12 -12.47
N TRP A 90 13.32 -9.33 -13.68
CA TRP A 90 14.72 -9.05 -13.99
C TRP A 90 15.05 -7.56 -13.84
N GLU A 91 14.18 -6.66 -14.30
CA GLU A 91 14.35 -5.21 -14.12
C GLU A 91 14.49 -4.83 -12.63
N LYS A 92 13.71 -5.46 -11.74
CA LYS A 92 13.82 -5.26 -10.28
C LYS A 92 15.14 -5.80 -9.71
N LEU A 93 15.60 -6.94 -10.20
CA LEU A 93 16.84 -7.57 -9.74
C LEU A 93 18.08 -6.79 -10.18
N PHE A 94 18.03 -6.11 -11.33
CA PHE A 94 19.14 -5.31 -11.84
C PHE A 94 19.04 -3.81 -11.50
N HIS A 95 18.24 -3.43 -10.50
CA HIS A 95 18.04 -2.04 -10.08
C HIS A 95 17.52 -1.08 -11.16
N PHE A 96 16.90 -1.60 -12.22
CA PHE A 96 16.16 -0.76 -13.19
C PHE A 96 14.81 -0.29 -12.64
N GLN A 97 14.36 -0.85 -11.51
CA GLN A 97 13.18 -0.44 -10.76
C GLN A 97 13.52 -0.22 -9.29
N PHE A 98 12.63 0.48 -8.57
CA PHE A 98 12.79 0.88 -7.17
C PHE A 98 13.96 1.84 -6.94
N VAL A 99 14.11 2.82 -7.82
CA VAL A 99 15.14 3.87 -7.70
C VAL A 99 14.46 5.23 -7.53
N VAL A 100 14.94 6.00 -6.55
CA VAL A 100 14.53 7.39 -6.31
C VAL A 100 15.70 8.32 -6.64
N PRO A 101 15.48 9.43 -7.36
CA PRO A 101 16.52 10.43 -7.55
C PRO A 101 17.03 10.96 -6.20
N LEU A 102 18.35 11.04 -6.03
CA LEU A 102 18.94 11.51 -4.77
C LEU A 102 18.43 12.90 -4.35
N SER A 103 18.19 13.79 -5.31
CA SER A 103 17.62 15.12 -5.07
C SER A 103 16.23 15.09 -4.42
N LYS A 104 15.45 14.01 -4.60
CA LYS A 104 14.16 13.84 -3.91
C LYS A 104 14.35 13.40 -2.46
N LEU A 105 15.42 12.68 -2.14
CA LEU A 105 15.72 12.24 -0.78
C LEU A 105 16.14 13.40 0.13
N ASP A 106 16.64 14.49 -0.45
CA ASP A 106 16.98 15.73 0.27
C ASP A 106 15.75 16.58 0.62
N LEU A 107 14.58 16.27 0.05
CA LEU A 107 13.36 17.01 0.32
C LEU A 107 12.81 16.68 1.72
N PRO A 108 12.16 17.64 2.40
CA PRO A 108 11.43 17.36 3.63
C PRO A 108 10.40 16.24 3.45
N PHE A 109 10.31 15.32 4.41
CA PHE A 109 9.41 14.16 4.33
C PHE A 109 7.94 14.53 4.09
N ASN A 110 7.48 15.67 4.61
CA ASN A 110 6.12 16.18 4.43
C ASN A 110 5.82 16.68 3.00
N SER A 111 6.85 16.84 2.15
CA SER A 111 6.69 17.25 0.76
C SER A 111 6.60 16.08 -0.23
N PHE A 112 6.77 14.84 0.26
CA PHE A 112 6.74 13.66 -0.60
C PHE A 112 5.31 13.39 -1.09
N SER A 113 5.17 13.24 -2.40
CA SER A 113 3.94 12.68 -2.97
C SER A 113 3.77 11.21 -2.55
N SER A 114 2.56 10.66 -2.65
CA SER A 114 2.31 9.23 -2.38
C SER A 114 3.23 8.33 -3.20
N GLN A 115 3.44 8.67 -4.48
CA GLN A 115 4.35 7.95 -5.36
C GLN A 115 5.81 8.05 -4.89
N ASP A 116 6.27 9.22 -4.45
CA ASP A 116 7.65 9.38 -3.97
C ASP A 116 7.91 8.60 -2.68
N LEU A 117 6.92 8.58 -1.78
CA LEU A 117 6.98 7.76 -0.57
C LEU A 117 7.06 6.27 -0.89
N PHE A 118 6.26 5.81 -1.86
CA PHE A 118 6.29 4.43 -2.33
C PHE A 118 7.69 4.06 -2.87
N TRP A 119 8.23 4.86 -3.78
CA TRP A 119 9.54 4.57 -4.35
C TRP A 119 10.67 4.65 -3.33
N ALA A 120 10.61 5.62 -2.39
CA ALA A 120 11.62 5.75 -1.33
C ALA A 120 11.61 4.54 -0.38
N PHE A 121 10.43 4.02 -0.06
CA PHE A 121 10.27 2.80 0.73
C PHE A 121 10.90 1.58 0.04
N PHE A 122 10.56 1.35 -1.24
CA PHE A 122 11.10 0.21 -1.97
C PHE A 122 12.59 0.36 -2.33
N SER A 123 13.09 1.57 -2.53
CA SER A 123 14.51 1.81 -2.78
C SER A 123 15.38 1.55 -1.56
N HIS A 124 14.84 1.72 -0.35
CA HIS A 124 15.58 1.51 0.90
C HIS A 124 15.95 0.03 1.13
N SER A 125 15.08 -0.92 0.77
CA SER A 125 15.30 -2.35 1.02
C SER A 125 15.43 -3.16 -0.27
N TYR A 126 16.66 -3.27 -0.78
CA TYR A 126 16.95 -4.12 -1.94
C TYR A 126 16.53 -5.61 -1.75
N PRO A 127 16.75 -6.26 -0.59
CA PRO A 127 16.33 -7.65 -0.40
C PRO A 127 14.82 -7.87 -0.59
N LEU A 128 13.98 -6.89 -0.21
CA LEU A 128 12.54 -6.95 -0.46
C LEU A 128 12.24 -6.95 -1.96
N GLY A 129 12.90 -6.06 -2.72
CA GLY A 129 12.81 -6.02 -4.18
C GLY A 129 13.22 -7.35 -4.83
N CYS A 130 14.32 -7.95 -4.36
CA CYS A 130 14.79 -9.27 -4.82
C CYS A 130 13.78 -10.39 -4.56
N MET A 131 13.13 -10.41 -3.39
CA MET A 131 12.11 -11.42 -3.08
C MET A 131 10.90 -11.29 -4.02
N ILE A 132 10.42 -10.07 -4.24
CA ILE A 132 9.31 -9.79 -5.16
C ILE A 132 9.68 -10.16 -6.61
N ALA A 133 10.91 -9.87 -7.02
CA ALA A 133 11.46 -10.25 -8.32
C ALA A 133 11.55 -11.78 -8.48
N GLY A 134 12.10 -12.46 -7.47
CA GLY A 134 12.24 -13.92 -7.44
C GLY A 134 10.89 -14.62 -7.54
N CYS A 135 9.88 -14.16 -6.81
CA CYS A 135 8.52 -14.70 -6.92
C CYS A 135 7.92 -14.48 -8.32
N GLN A 136 8.12 -13.32 -8.95
CA GLN A 136 7.66 -13.06 -10.31
C GLN A 136 8.32 -13.99 -11.33
N ILE A 137 9.66 -14.09 -11.30
CA ILE A 137 10.43 -14.93 -12.22
C ILE A 137 10.06 -16.40 -12.03
N MET A 138 10.05 -16.88 -10.78
CA MET A 138 9.65 -18.25 -10.44
C MET A 138 8.23 -18.55 -10.92
N GLY A 139 7.27 -17.68 -10.61
CA GLY A 139 5.88 -17.84 -11.04
C GLY A 139 5.73 -17.86 -12.56
N ALA A 140 6.45 -16.98 -13.27
CA ALA A 140 6.49 -16.92 -14.73
C ALA A 140 7.07 -18.21 -15.35
N MET A 141 8.18 -18.71 -14.80
CA MET A 141 8.78 -19.98 -15.25
C MET A 141 7.84 -21.16 -15.04
N LEU A 142 7.23 -21.28 -13.85
CA LEU A 142 6.25 -22.33 -13.54
C LEU A 142 5.03 -22.27 -14.47
N LEU A 143 4.61 -21.08 -14.87
CA LEU A 143 3.48 -20.88 -15.78
C LEU A 143 3.72 -21.55 -17.16
N LEU A 144 4.97 -21.64 -17.63
CA LEU A 144 5.32 -22.22 -18.94
C LEU A 144 5.17 -23.75 -19.00
N PHE A 145 5.31 -24.45 -17.89
CA PHE A 145 5.20 -25.91 -17.87
C PHE A 145 3.76 -26.35 -17.58
N SER A 146 3.24 -27.27 -18.39
CA SER A 146 1.86 -27.76 -18.25
C SER A 146 1.58 -28.36 -16.86
N ARG A 147 2.59 -29.03 -16.27
CA ARG A 147 2.48 -29.70 -14.97
C ARG A 147 2.46 -28.72 -13.79
N THR A 148 3.22 -27.62 -13.86
CA THR A 148 3.37 -26.66 -12.76
C THR A 148 2.61 -25.35 -12.98
N ARG A 149 1.87 -25.23 -14.09
CA ARG A 149 1.06 -24.03 -14.43
C ARG A 149 0.23 -23.51 -13.28
N LEU A 150 -0.52 -24.40 -12.60
CA LEU A 150 -1.40 -24.01 -11.50
C LEU A 150 -0.60 -23.48 -10.29
N ALA A 151 0.57 -24.07 -10.00
CA ALA A 151 1.47 -23.54 -8.99
C ALA A 151 2.01 -22.15 -9.38
N GLY A 152 2.38 -21.96 -10.64
CA GLY A 152 2.75 -20.64 -11.17
C GLY A 152 1.65 -19.59 -10.99
N VAL A 153 0.40 -19.95 -11.29
CA VAL A 153 -0.78 -19.09 -11.05
C VAL A 153 -0.88 -18.70 -9.57
N PHE A 154 -0.75 -19.65 -8.63
CA PHE A 154 -0.82 -19.37 -7.20
C PHE A 154 0.34 -18.52 -6.67
N VAL A 155 1.51 -18.58 -7.30
CA VAL A 155 2.63 -17.68 -6.99
C VAL A 155 2.38 -16.28 -7.54
N LEU A 156 1.92 -16.17 -8.80
CA LEU A 156 1.76 -14.88 -9.48
C LEU A 156 0.55 -14.07 -8.99
N LEU A 157 -0.55 -14.73 -8.61
CA LEU A 157 -1.78 -14.06 -8.18
C LEU A 157 -1.58 -13.08 -7.01
N PRO A 158 -1.05 -13.51 -5.85
CA PRO A 158 -0.85 -12.60 -4.72
C PRO A 158 0.16 -11.51 -5.03
N VAL A 159 1.19 -11.81 -5.84
CA VAL A 159 2.20 -10.83 -6.24
C VAL A 159 1.60 -9.75 -7.13
N LEU A 160 0.87 -10.13 -8.18
CA LEU A 160 0.19 -9.18 -9.07
C LEU A 160 -0.92 -8.41 -8.35
N ALA A 161 -1.65 -9.05 -7.43
CA ALA A 161 -2.68 -8.39 -6.65
C ALA A 161 -2.05 -7.30 -5.76
N ASN A 162 -0.92 -7.61 -5.11
CA ASN A 162 -0.19 -6.62 -4.33
C ASN A 162 0.30 -5.47 -5.21
N ILE A 163 0.95 -5.76 -6.34
CA ILE A 163 1.44 -4.73 -7.28
C ILE A 163 0.28 -3.83 -7.75
N LEU A 164 -0.82 -4.42 -8.23
CA LEU A 164 -1.97 -3.67 -8.73
C LEU A 164 -2.61 -2.79 -7.65
N LEU A 165 -2.78 -3.31 -6.43
CA LEU A 165 -3.33 -2.52 -5.32
C LEU A 165 -2.40 -1.37 -4.94
N MET A 166 -1.09 -1.62 -4.90
CA MET A 166 -0.11 -0.58 -4.63
C MET A 166 -0.12 0.51 -5.71
N ASP A 167 -0.16 0.13 -6.99
CA ASP A 167 -0.22 1.08 -8.11
C ASP A 167 -1.45 1.99 -8.04
N ILE A 168 -2.60 1.44 -7.61
CA ILE A 168 -3.85 2.18 -7.43
C ILE A 168 -3.77 3.11 -6.21
N PHE A 169 -3.43 2.58 -5.03
CA PHE A 169 -3.47 3.34 -3.77
C PHE A 169 -2.37 4.40 -3.66
N TYR A 170 -1.21 4.17 -4.26
CA TYR A 170 -0.11 5.13 -4.29
C TYR A 170 -0.08 5.99 -5.57
N GLN A 171 -1.09 5.84 -6.44
CA GLN A 171 -1.28 6.66 -7.64
C GLN A 171 -0.04 6.68 -8.56
N ILE A 172 0.60 5.52 -8.75
CA ILE A 172 1.87 5.40 -9.49
C ILE A 172 1.72 5.80 -10.96
N GLY A 173 0.55 5.53 -11.56
CA GLY A 173 0.21 5.99 -12.89
C GLY A 173 -0.80 5.09 -13.62
N THR A 174 -1.72 5.71 -14.35
CA THR A 174 -2.82 5.00 -15.02
C THR A 174 -2.33 3.94 -16.02
N THR A 175 -1.26 4.22 -16.76
CA THR A 175 -0.70 3.26 -17.74
C THR A 175 -0.16 1.99 -17.07
N VAL A 176 0.48 2.14 -15.90
CA VAL A 176 1.03 0.99 -15.13
C VAL A 176 -0.12 0.15 -14.57
N VAL A 177 -1.16 0.78 -14.02
CA VAL A 177 -2.37 0.10 -13.53
C VAL A 177 -3.07 -0.69 -14.63
N ILE A 178 -3.23 -0.11 -15.83
CA ILE A 178 -3.83 -0.80 -16.99
C ILE A 178 -2.97 -2.01 -17.38
N HIS A 179 -1.64 -1.84 -17.45
CA HIS A 179 -0.71 -2.91 -17.79
C HIS A 179 -0.78 -4.07 -16.79
N ALA A 180 -0.71 -3.77 -15.49
CA ALA A 180 -0.82 -4.75 -14.42
C ALA A 180 -2.18 -5.47 -14.44
N SER A 181 -3.27 -4.75 -14.77
CA SER A 181 -4.62 -5.32 -14.90
C SER A 181 -4.71 -6.30 -16.07
N ILE A 182 -4.06 -6.03 -17.21
CA ILE A 182 -4.00 -6.96 -18.35
C ILE A 182 -3.26 -8.25 -17.96
N MET A 183 -2.13 -8.14 -17.26
CA MET A 183 -1.37 -9.30 -16.79
C MET A 183 -2.16 -10.10 -15.74
N MET A 184 -2.83 -9.42 -14.81
CA MET A 184 -3.74 -10.03 -13.84
C MET A 184 -4.87 -10.80 -14.53
N ALA A 185 -5.51 -10.21 -15.54
CA ALA A 185 -6.56 -10.88 -16.31
C ALA A 185 -6.05 -12.14 -17.02
N GLY A 186 -4.81 -12.12 -17.54
CA GLY A 186 -4.14 -13.29 -18.11
C GLY A 186 -3.93 -14.41 -17.10
N VAL A 187 -3.47 -14.10 -15.87
CA VAL A 187 -3.29 -15.08 -14.80
C VAL A 187 -4.64 -15.62 -14.30
N LEU A 188 -5.64 -14.75 -14.12
CA LEU A 188 -7.00 -15.13 -13.73
C LEU A 188 -7.67 -16.05 -14.76
N TYR A 189 -7.40 -15.85 -16.05
CA TYR A 189 -7.88 -16.74 -17.10
C TYR A 189 -7.37 -18.18 -16.92
N PHE A 190 -6.09 -18.37 -16.56
CA PHE A 190 -5.56 -19.71 -16.28
C PHE A 190 -6.12 -20.31 -14.99
N LEU A 191 -6.42 -19.49 -13.98
CA LEU A 191 -7.14 -19.94 -12.79
C LEU A 191 -8.56 -20.40 -13.15
N PHE A 192 -9.25 -19.63 -13.98
CA PHE A 192 -10.63 -19.89 -14.41
C PHE A 192 -10.75 -21.22 -15.18
N ILE A 193 -9.80 -21.53 -16.07
CA ILE A 193 -9.81 -22.81 -16.80
C ILE A 193 -9.61 -24.00 -15.86
N GLU A 194 -8.83 -23.85 -14.80
CA GLU A 194 -8.57 -24.92 -13.82
C GLU A 194 -9.60 -24.94 -12.67
N PHE A 195 -10.64 -24.10 -12.72
CA PHE A 195 -11.57 -23.91 -11.61
C PHE A 195 -12.32 -25.20 -11.24
N ASP A 196 -12.77 -25.99 -12.22
CA ASP A 196 -13.45 -27.25 -11.95
C ASP A 196 -12.53 -28.27 -11.27
N ARG A 197 -11.26 -28.30 -11.67
CA ARG A 197 -10.24 -29.16 -11.06
C ARG A 197 -9.95 -28.71 -9.62
N LEU A 198 -9.88 -27.40 -9.38
CA LEU A 198 -9.73 -26.83 -8.04
C LEU A 198 -10.94 -27.15 -7.15
N LYS A 199 -12.16 -26.99 -7.68
CA LYS A 199 -13.38 -27.33 -6.97
C LYS A 199 -13.41 -28.81 -6.59
N ALA A 200 -13.05 -29.70 -7.52
CA ALA A 200 -12.92 -31.11 -7.23
C ALA A 200 -11.85 -31.37 -6.14
N PHE A 201 -10.68 -30.73 -6.23
CA PHE A 201 -9.63 -30.89 -5.24
C PHE A 201 -10.05 -30.44 -3.84
N PHE A 202 -10.63 -29.25 -3.69
CA PHE A 202 -10.99 -28.69 -2.38
C PHE A 202 -12.24 -29.31 -1.76
N PHE A 203 -13.23 -29.70 -2.57
CA PHE A 203 -14.52 -30.16 -2.07
C PHE A 203 -14.74 -31.68 -2.18
N ALA A 204 -14.00 -32.39 -3.04
CA ALA A 204 -14.12 -33.86 -3.14
C ALA A 204 -13.07 -34.60 -2.30
N ALA A 205 -12.02 -33.92 -1.83
CA ALA A 205 -11.06 -34.50 -0.90
C ALA A 205 -11.77 -34.85 0.41
N LYS A 206 -11.71 -36.13 0.81
CA LYS A 206 -12.20 -36.57 2.12
C LYS A 206 -11.24 -36.10 3.20
N ASP A 207 -11.81 -35.57 4.27
CA ASP A 207 -11.05 -35.21 5.46
C ASP A 207 -10.37 -36.47 6.03
N GLN A 208 -9.05 -36.39 6.22
CA GLN A 208 -8.25 -37.47 6.79
C GLN A 208 -7.99 -37.25 8.29
N LEU A 209 -8.44 -36.11 8.83
CA LEU A 209 -8.24 -35.78 10.23
C LEU A 209 -9.29 -36.48 11.11
N PRO A 210 -8.89 -36.95 12.31
CA PRO A 210 -9.83 -37.57 13.24
C PRO A 210 -10.87 -36.54 13.71
N SER A 211 -12.15 -36.94 13.67
CA SER A 211 -13.24 -36.07 14.10
C SER A 211 -13.41 -36.09 15.61
N LEU A 212 -13.43 -34.92 16.25
CA LEU A 212 -13.81 -34.79 17.65
C LEU A 212 -15.34 -34.92 17.82
N PRO A 213 -15.82 -35.72 18.80
CA PRO A 213 -17.24 -35.98 19.05
C PRO A 213 -17.87 -34.83 19.87
N ILE A 214 -17.80 -33.61 19.34
CA ILE A 214 -18.35 -32.41 19.98
C ILE A 214 -19.53 -31.89 19.15
N SER A 215 -20.52 -31.27 19.81
CA SER A 215 -21.73 -30.75 19.17
C SER A 215 -21.40 -29.74 18.06
N GLN A 216 -22.24 -29.72 17.03
CA GLN A 216 -22.09 -28.80 15.89
C GLN A 216 -22.19 -27.33 16.33
N TYR A 217 -23.01 -27.03 17.33
CA TYR A 217 -23.14 -25.69 17.90
C TYR A 217 -21.85 -25.23 18.54
N PHE A 218 -21.16 -26.09 19.31
CA PHE A 218 -19.88 -25.75 19.91
C PHE A 218 -18.78 -25.57 18.86
N LYS A 219 -18.71 -26.44 17.84
CA LYS A 219 -17.78 -26.25 16.70
C LYS A 219 -18.00 -24.90 16.00
N THR A 220 -19.26 -24.51 15.83
CA THR A 220 -19.61 -23.21 15.24
C THR A 220 -19.24 -22.06 16.17
N ALA A 221 -19.48 -22.18 17.47
CA ALA A 221 -19.08 -21.20 18.47
C ALA A 221 -17.55 -20.97 18.47
N VAL A 222 -16.75 -22.05 18.40
CA VAL A 222 -15.29 -21.96 18.29
C VAL A 222 -14.83 -21.29 16.98
N ARG A 223 -15.50 -21.56 15.85
CA ARG A 223 -15.19 -20.87 14.59
C ARG A 223 -15.48 -19.37 14.67
N LEU A 224 -16.61 -19.03 15.26
CA LEU A 224 -17.03 -17.63 15.46
C LEU A 224 -16.17 -16.92 16.50
N SER A 225 -15.61 -17.64 17.48
CA SER A 225 -14.79 -17.05 18.54
C SER A 225 -13.52 -16.39 18.00
N ILE A 226 -12.96 -16.87 16.88
CA ILE A 226 -11.82 -16.26 16.19
C ILE A 226 -12.12 -14.83 15.74
N ILE A 227 -13.39 -14.49 15.51
CA ILE A 227 -13.82 -13.13 15.15
C ILE A 227 -14.22 -12.37 16.43
N TYR A 228 -15.11 -12.94 17.24
CA TYR A 228 -15.72 -12.21 18.35
C TYR A 228 -14.81 -11.99 19.55
N ILE A 229 -13.94 -12.95 19.90
CA ILE A 229 -13.02 -12.78 21.03
C ILE A 229 -12.04 -11.64 20.77
N PRO A 230 -11.31 -11.58 19.63
CA PRO A 230 -10.44 -10.44 19.34
C PRO A 230 -11.19 -9.10 19.31
N LEU A 231 -12.40 -9.06 18.75
CA LEU A 231 -13.23 -7.85 18.75
C LEU A 231 -13.58 -7.41 20.17
N LEU A 232 -13.97 -8.34 21.04
CA LEU A 232 -14.23 -8.07 22.46
C LEU A 232 -12.97 -7.54 23.16
N LEU A 233 -11.82 -8.21 22.98
CA LEU A 233 -10.55 -7.80 23.58
C LEU A 233 -10.11 -6.41 23.11
N ILE A 234 -10.36 -6.06 21.85
CA ILE A 234 -10.09 -4.71 21.31
C ILE A 234 -11.10 -3.70 21.87
N ALA A 235 -12.38 -4.04 21.98
CA ALA A 235 -13.40 -3.17 22.57
C ALA A 235 -13.14 -2.88 24.06
N MET A 236 -12.51 -3.83 24.77
CA MET A 236 -12.07 -3.65 26.16
C MET A 236 -10.76 -2.88 26.29
N ARG A 237 -9.97 -2.75 25.21
CA ARG A 237 -8.72 -2.00 25.24
C ARG A 237 -9.03 -0.50 25.20
N GLU A 238 -8.40 0.25 26.10
CA GLU A 238 -8.47 1.72 26.02
C GLU A 238 -7.95 2.22 24.67
N LYS A 239 -8.62 3.23 24.11
CA LYS A 239 -8.14 3.88 22.89
C LYS A 239 -6.73 4.41 23.13
N PRO A 240 -5.80 4.26 22.16
CA PRO A 240 -4.45 4.80 22.29
C PRO A 240 -4.43 6.30 22.55
N ASP A 241 -5.45 7.04 22.09
CA ASP A 241 -5.59 8.47 22.33
C ASP A 241 -6.91 8.74 23.08
N ARG A 242 -6.79 9.34 24.26
CA ARG A 242 -7.94 9.71 25.10
C ARG A 242 -8.50 11.08 24.74
N ASP A 243 -7.71 11.94 24.09
CA ASP A 243 -8.04 13.34 23.82
C ASP A 243 -7.75 13.70 22.35
N PRO A 244 -8.45 13.08 21.37
CA PRO A 244 -8.18 13.30 19.94
C PRO A 244 -8.40 14.75 19.48
N GLN A 245 -9.21 15.53 20.21
CA GLN A 245 -9.39 16.96 19.94
C GLN A 245 -8.14 17.77 20.27
N LEU A 246 -7.39 17.36 21.30
CA LEU A 246 -6.13 17.97 21.72
C LEU A 246 -4.97 17.54 20.82
N MET A 247 -5.03 16.35 20.21
CA MET A 247 -3.96 15.86 19.35
C MET A 247 -3.66 16.85 18.20
N GLY A 248 -2.39 17.20 18.05
CA GLY A 248 -1.92 18.08 16.99
C GLY A 248 -0.67 18.88 17.34
N LYS A 249 -0.27 19.71 16.39
CA LYS A 249 0.87 20.63 16.48
C LYS A 249 0.37 22.02 16.87
N TYR A 250 0.97 22.60 17.90
CA TYR A 250 0.62 23.92 18.41
C TYR A 250 1.82 24.86 18.37
N GLU A 251 1.59 26.06 17.86
CA GLU A 251 2.55 27.16 17.91
C GLU A 251 2.30 28.00 19.16
N VAL A 252 3.38 28.36 19.87
CA VAL A 252 3.29 29.22 21.05
C VAL A 252 3.29 30.67 20.59
N LYS A 253 2.14 31.35 20.68
CA LYS A 253 1.99 32.76 20.26
C LYS A 253 2.43 33.75 21.33
N GLN A 254 2.23 33.38 22.59
CA GLN A 254 2.62 34.20 23.72
C GLN A 254 2.98 33.28 24.88
N MET A 255 4.06 33.60 25.58
CA MET A 255 4.47 32.91 26.79
C MET A 255 4.75 33.94 27.88
N THR A 256 4.29 33.66 29.10
CA THR A 256 4.57 34.46 30.28
C THR A 256 5.15 33.53 31.34
N VAL A 257 6.33 33.84 31.86
CA VAL A 257 6.97 33.10 32.95
C VAL A 257 7.14 34.06 34.11
N ASN A 258 6.63 33.70 35.30
CA ASN A 258 6.68 34.54 36.50
C ASN A 258 6.22 35.99 36.23
N GLN A 259 5.09 36.12 35.51
CA GLN A 259 4.48 37.39 35.09
C GLN A 259 5.28 38.24 34.08
N GLN A 260 6.46 37.78 33.64
CA GLN A 260 7.23 38.42 32.57
C GLN A 260 6.88 37.81 31.21
N VAL A 261 6.51 38.66 30.25
CA VAL A 261 6.21 38.23 28.88
C VAL A 261 7.51 37.91 28.15
N LEU A 262 7.66 36.66 27.71
CA LEU A 262 8.74 36.23 26.84
C LEU A 262 8.27 36.41 25.39
N ASN A 263 8.84 37.40 24.71
CA ASN A 263 8.60 37.59 23.29
C ASN A 263 9.58 36.73 22.48
N PRO A 264 9.13 36.02 21.44
CA PRO A 264 9.99 35.20 20.57
C PRO A 264 10.92 36.03 19.65
N SER A 265 11.20 37.30 20.01
CA SER A 265 11.91 38.27 19.17
C SER A 265 13.44 38.12 19.16
N SER A 266 14.01 37.27 20.00
CA SER A 266 15.42 36.89 19.93
C SER A 266 15.53 35.43 19.49
N CYS A 267 16.58 35.10 18.73
CA CYS A 267 17.04 33.71 18.51
C CYS A 267 17.54 33.07 19.83
N GLU A 268 16.93 33.42 20.96
CA GLU A 268 17.25 32.86 22.25
C GLU A 268 16.83 31.41 22.31
N ASP A 269 17.82 30.64 22.63
CA ASP A 269 17.92 29.21 22.43
C ASP A 269 17.09 28.39 23.45
N SER A 270 16.36 29.09 24.32
CA SER A 270 15.63 28.58 25.49
C SER A 270 14.13 28.89 25.46
N ILE A 271 13.62 29.58 24.42
CA ILE A 271 12.20 29.93 24.34
C ILE A 271 11.40 28.75 23.76
N LEU A 272 10.29 28.39 24.42
CA LEU A 272 9.37 27.37 23.94
C LEU A 272 8.61 27.91 22.72
N THR A 273 8.79 27.25 21.57
CA THR A 273 8.22 27.70 20.29
C THR A 273 7.04 26.85 19.83
N ARG A 274 7.10 25.55 20.11
CA ARG A 274 6.04 24.61 19.71
C ARG A 274 5.75 23.59 20.80
N VAL A 275 4.48 23.22 20.86
CA VAL A 275 3.96 22.14 21.71
C VAL A 275 3.26 21.13 20.83
N TYR A 276 3.56 19.85 21.02
CA TYR A 276 2.89 18.76 20.34
C TYR A 276 2.12 17.95 21.36
N PHE A 277 0.86 17.65 21.07
CA PHE A 277 0.10 16.60 21.73
C PHE A 277 -0.03 15.46 20.74
N ASP A 278 0.57 14.32 21.09
CA ASP A 278 0.85 13.22 20.18
C ASP A 278 0.14 11.93 20.62
N ILE A 279 0.21 10.92 19.77
CA ILE A 279 -0.32 9.58 20.02
C ILE A 279 0.11 9.05 21.40
N LYS A 280 -0.73 8.23 22.03
CA LYS A 280 -0.45 7.63 23.35
C LYS A 280 -0.24 8.67 24.46
N ASN A 281 -0.99 9.76 24.40
CA ASN A 281 -0.89 10.91 25.30
C ASN A 281 0.55 11.49 25.37
N GLY A 282 1.28 11.43 24.25
CA GLY A 282 2.60 12.03 24.15
C GLY A 282 2.50 13.54 24.23
N CYS A 283 3.46 14.19 24.88
CA CYS A 283 3.62 15.63 24.82
C CYS A 283 5.08 15.96 24.47
N VAL A 284 5.27 16.89 23.55
CA VAL A 284 6.62 17.35 23.18
C VAL A 284 6.68 18.86 23.27
N PHE A 285 7.62 19.37 24.06
CA PHE A 285 7.97 20.79 24.10
C PHE A 285 9.22 21.01 23.25
N GLU A 286 9.12 21.86 22.22
CA GLU A 286 10.21 22.18 21.30
C GLU A 286 10.69 23.63 21.49
N PHE A 287 11.97 23.75 21.82
CA PHE A 287 12.64 25.03 22.11
C PHE A 287 13.47 25.45 20.89
N ASN A 288 12.87 26.23 20.00
CA ASN A 288 13.42 26.77 18.75
C ASN A 288 13.87 25.74 17.68
N THR A 289 14.45 24.60 18.07
CA THR A 289 15.04 23.58 17.19
C THR A 289 14.58 22.16 17.54
N THR A 290 14.55 21.27 16.54
CA THR A 290 14.17 19.86 16.69
C THR A 290 15.14 19.05 17.57
N GLN A 291 16.37 19.53 17.73
CA GLN A 291 17.38 18.93 18.63
C GLN A 291 17.09 19.21 20.10
N ARG A 292 16.26 20.22 20.41
CA ARG A 292 15.93 20.63 21.79
C ARG A 292 14.46 20.37 22.06
N ARG A 293 14.17 19.10 22.29
CA ARG A 293 12.82 18.62 22.58
C ARG A 293 12.77 17.96 23.95
N TRP A 294 11.74 18.30 24.71
CA TRP A 294 11.39 17.58 25.93
C TRP A 294 10.23 16.67 25.59
N TYR A 295 10.49 15.38 25.61
CA TYR A 295 9.48 14.35 25.40
C TYR A 295 8.88 13.98 26.75
N GLY A 296 7.56 13.88 26.82
CA GLY A 296 6.82 13.51 28.02
C GLY A 296 5.51 12.83 27.70
N ILE A 297 4.81 12.44 28.76
CA ILE A 297 3.46 11.89 28.71
C ILE A 297 2.58 12.82 29.52
N TYR A 298 1.46 13.23 28.95
CA TYR A 298 0.46 14.01 29.67
C TYR A 298 -0.64 13.12 30.25
N LYS A 299 -1.21 13.57 31.37
CA LYS A 299 -2.44 13.07 31.95
C LYS A 299 -3.41 14.23 32.06
N LYS A 300 -4.58 14.08 31.46
CA LYS A 300 -5.64 15.07 31.50
C LYS A 300 -6.83 14.55 32.30
N LYS A 301 -7.41 15.41 33.14
CA LYS A 301 -8.64 15.15 33.90
C LYS A 301 -9.51 16.41 33.86
N GLY A 302 -10.51 16.41 32.98
CA GLY A 302 -11.25 17.65 32.67
C GLY A 302 -10.30 18.67 32.05
N ASP A 303 -10.24 19.87 32.63
CA ASP A 303 -9.34 20.94 32.17
C ASP A 303 -7.94 20.86 32.80
N GLN A 304 -7.75 20.03 33.84
CA GLN A 304 -6.44 19.85 34.46
C GLN A 304 -5.53 18.99 33.60
N LEU A 305 -4.28 19.42 33.44
CA LEU A 305 -3.23 18.77 32.68
C LEU A 305 -1.97 18.63 33.53
N GLU A 306 -1.46 17.41 33.63
CA GLU A 306 -0.16 17.10 34.21
C GLU A 306 0.74 16.54 33.12
N ILE A 307 1.98 17.01 32.99
CA ILE A 307 2.95 16.50 32.01
C ILE A 307 4.20 16.03 32.74
N LYS A 308 4.51 14.74 32.58
CA LYS A 308 5.71 14.11 33.12
C LYS A 308 6.70 13.84 31.99
N TRP A 309 7.92 14.36 32.14
CA TRP A 309 8.97 14.24 31.13
C TRP A 309 9.72 12.92 31.23
N ALA A 310 10.19 12.42 30.08
CA ALA A 310 10.90 11.14 29.96
C ALA A 310 12.31 11.20 30.57
N SER A 311 12.99 12.35 30.46
CA SER A 311 14.31 12.55 31.05
C SER A 311 14.22 12.75 32.56
N THR A 312 15.11 12.09 33.31
CA THR A 312 15.24 12.26 34.76
C THR A 312 15.66 13.69 35.12
N GLY A 313 15.15 14.20 36.25
CA GLY A 313 15.52 15.52 36.78
C GLY A 313 14.74 16.73 36.25
N LYS A 314 13.82 16.56 35.27
CA LYS A 314 12.97 17.67 34.82
C LYS A 314 11.72 17.82 35.69
N PRO A 315 11.35 19.06 36.08
CA PRO A 315 10.18 19.28 36.91
C PRO A 315 8.89 18.93 36.17
N VAL A 316 7.94 18.31 36.87
CA VAL A 316 6.61 18.01 36.32
C VAL A 316 5.88 19.33 36.03
N PHE A 317 5.20 19.40 34.90
CA PHE A 317 4.28 20.50 34.62
C PHE A 317 2.90 20.15 35.18
N THR A 318 2.30 21.06 35.94
CA THR A 318 0.91 20.94 36.41
C THR A 318 0.15 22.21 36.07
N GLY A 319 -0.98 22.09 35.37
CA GLY A 319 -1.72 23.25 34.91
C GLY A 319 -3.14 22.97 34.49
N VAL A 320 -3.76 23.98 33.91
CA VAL A 320 -5.13 23.99 33.42
C VAL A 320 -5.12 24.46 31.97
N MET A 321 -5.88 23.78 31.13
CA MET A 321 -6.18 24.20 29.76
C MET A 321 -7.50 24.96 29.74
N SER A 322 -7.51 26.12 29.08
CA SER A 322 -8.70 26.95 28.92
C SER A 322 -8.81 27.44 27.48
N PRO A 323 -10.01 27.45 26.87
CA PRO A 323 -10.20 28.05 25.56
C PRO A 323 -10.00 29.57 25.66
N VAL A 324 -9.20 30.14 24.76
CA VAL A 324 -8.94 31.59 24.73
C VAL A 324 -9.96 32.32 23.87
N ASN A 325 -10.38 31.70 22.77
CA ASN A 325 -11.32 32.27 21.81
C ASN A 325 -12.08 31.16 21.05
N PRO A 326 -13.22 31.49 20.41
CA PRO A 326 -13.94 30.56 19.54
C PRO A 326 -13.10 30.09 18.34
N SER A 327 -12.03 30.83 18.00
CA SER A 327 -11.08 30.58 16.92
C SER A 327 -10.15 29.38 17.14
N GLY A 328 -10.21 28.72 18.30
CA GLY A 328 -9.50 27.46 18.57
C GLY A 328 -8.15 27.59 19.28
N ASN A 329 -7.81 28.76 19.82
CA ASN A 329 -6.61 28.92 20.65
C ASN A 329 -6.84 28.38 22.06
N ILE A 330 -5.82 27.72 22.62
CA ILE A 330 -5.85 27.12 23.96
C ILE A 330 -4.80 27.82 24.83
N ALA A 331 -5.19 28.28 26.01
CA ALA A 331 -4.26 28.76 27.02
C ALA A 331 -3.93 27.61 27.97
N LEU A 332 -2.65 27.28 28.06
CA LEU A 332 -2.12 26.36 29.06
C LEU A 332 -1.48 27.20 30.17
N THR A 333 -2.09 27.19 31.36
CA THR A 333 -1.64 27.98 32.52
C THR A 333 -1.30 27.03 33.65
N GLY A 334 -0.10 27.10 34.21
CA GLY A 334 0.34 26.15 35.22
C GLY A 334 1.68 26.49 35.84
N VAL A 335 2.28 25.51 36.49
CA VAL A 335 3.59 25.60 37.13
C VAL A 335 4.50 24.54 36.53
N LEU A 336 5.73 24.94 36.21
CA LEU A 336 6.81 24.04 35.84
C LEU A 336 7.93 24.18 36.87
N GLY A 337 7.96 23.26 37.84
CA GLY A 337 8.90 23.35 38.97
C GLY A 337 8.51 24.48 39.91
N ASN A 338 9.31 25.55 39.97
CA ASN A 338 9.01 26.75 40.76
C ASN A 338 8.46 27.89 39.91
N ASP A 339 8.46 27.75 38.58
CA ASP A 339 8.10 28.82 37.67
C ASP A 339 6.62 28.74 37.28
N SER A 340 5.89 29.83 37.50
CA SER A 340 4.53 29.99 36.99
C SER A 340 4.58 30.32 35.51
N MET A 341 3.84 29.59 34.69
CA MET A 341 3.84 29.73 33.24
C MET A 341 2.43 29.85 32.67
N LYS A 342 2.25 30.76 31.72
CA LYS A 342 1.06 30.85 30.89
C LYS A 342 1.49 30.88 29.43
N MET A 343 0.97 29.96 28.62
CA MET A 343 1.27 29.90 27.19
C MET A 343 -0.02 29.86 26.36
N ILE A 344 -0.09 30.70 25.33
CA ILE A 344 -1.19 30.72 24.36
C ILE A 344 -0.76 29.89 23.16
N LEU A 345 -1.50 28.80 22.93
CA LEU A 345 -1.25 27.79 21.91
C LEU A 345 -2.25 27.95 20.76
N GLN A 346 -1.75 28.04 19.54
CA GLN A 346 -2.57 28.03 18.34
C GLN A 346 -2.34 26.71 17.58
N LYS A 347 -3.41 25.96 17.32
CA LYS A 347 -3.31 24.72 16.52
C LYS A 347 -2.93 25.07 15.09
N THR A 348 -1.92 24.40 14.56
CA THR A 348 -1.48 24.52 13.17
C THR A 348 -1.83 23.25 12.43
N ASN A 349 -2.49 23.40 11.28
CA ASN A 349 -2.67 22.28 10.36
C ASN A 349 -1.35 22.07 9.61
N ASN A 350 -0.88 20.83 9.55
CA ASN A 350 0.28 20.47 8.73
C ASN A 350 -0.05 20.54 7.25
#